data_AF-A0A0S9P4N9-F1
#
_entry.id   AF-A0A0S9P4N9-F1
#
_cell.length_a   1.000
_cell.length_b   1.000
_cell.length_c   1.000
_cell.angle_alpha   90.00
_cell.angle_beta   90.00
_cell.angle_gamma   90.00
#
_symmetry.space_group_name_H-M   'P 1'
#
loop_
_entity.id
_entity.type
_entity.pdbx_description
1 polymer ?
#
loop_
_entity_poly.entity_id
_entity_poly.type
_entity_poly.pdbx_seq_one_letter_code
_entity_poly.pdbx_strand_id
1 'polypeptide(L)' 'MNGEIKRRTEVVGIFPNEAAITRLIGAILLEQNDEWAVQRSRYMTLESITPIGDDPLVSLPTLEA' A
#
# COMPACT_ATOMS: atom_id res chain seq x y z
N MET A 1 5.70 -9.24 6.46
CA MET A 1 4.40 -8.88 7.08
C MET A 1 4.04 -9.72 8.31
N ASN A 2 3.80 -11.03 8.23
CA ASN A 2 3.32 -11.82 9.39
C ASN A 2 4.24 -11.80 10.62
N GLY A 3 5.56 -11.81 10.41
CA GLY A 3 6.52 -11.68 11.52
C GLY A 3 6.51 -10.30 12.18
N GLU A 4 6.24 -9.24 11.41
CA GLU A 4 6.13 -7.87 11.92
C GLU A 4 4.88 -7.70 12.79
N ILE A 5 3.75 -8.23 12.31
CA ILE A 5 2.49 -8.26 13.05
C ILE A 5 2.71 -8.98 14.38
N LYS A 6 3.29 -10.20 14.35
CA LYS A 6 3.56 -10.98 15.56
C LYS A 6 4.42 -10.20 16.57
N ARG A 7 5.54 -9.63 16.13
CA ARG A 7 6.47 -8.88 17.00
C ARG A 7 5.83 -7.65 17.64
N ARG A 8 5.07 -6.85 16.87
CA ARG A 8 4.43 -5.64 17.41
C ARG A 8 3.21 -5.94 18.28
N THR A 9 2.49 -7.03 18.03
CA THR A 9 1.42 -7.49 18.94
C THR A 9 1.97 -8.06 20.24
N GLU A 10 3.14 -8.71 20.22
CA GLU A 10 3.81 -9.23 21.42
C GLU A 10 4.21 -8.12 22.41
N VAL A 11 4.59 -6.93 21.93
CA VAL A 11 4.91 -5.78 22.78
C VAL A 11 3.68 -5.24 23.53
N VAL A 12 2.51 -5.26 22.89
CA VAL A 12 1.26 -4.76 23.50
C VAL A 12 0.67 -5.78 24.49
N GLY A 13 0.80 -7.08 24.20
CA GLY A 13 0.36 -8.18 25.07
C GLY A 13 -1.16 -8.37 25.10
N ILE A 14 -1.91 -7.41 25.65
CA ILE A 14 -3.37 -7.45 25.80
C ILE A 14 -4.00 -6.22 25.17
N PHE A 15 -5.06 -6.42 24.38
CA PHE A 15 -5.82 -5.33 23.76
C PHE A 15 -7.14 -5.09 24.50
N PRO A 16 -7.53 -3.83 24.73
CA PRO A 16 -8.75 -3.49 25.46
C PRO A 16 -10.04 -3.72 24.64
N ASN A 17 -9.94 -3.83 23.31
CA ASN A 17 -11.04 -4.14 22.40
C ASN A 17 -10.50 -4.49 21.00
N GLU A 18 -11.38 -4.98 20.13
CA GLU A 18 -11.06 -5.31 18.75
C GLU A 18 -10.58 -4.10 17.94
N ALA A 19 -11.19 -2.92 18.13
CA ALA A 19 -10.78 -1.73 17.40
C ALA A 19 -9.32 -1.33 17.69
N ALA A 20 -8.79 -1.62 18.88
CA ALA A 20 -7.40 -1.34 19.21
C ALA A 20 -6.44 -2.23 18.41
N ILE A 21 -6.73 -3.53 18.26
CA ILE A 21 -5.89 -4.42 17.45
C ILE A 21 -6.01 -4.10 15.95
N THR A 22 -7.20 -3.77 15.45
CA THR A 22 -7.40 -3.35 14.06
C THR A 22 -6.60 -2.09 13.73
N ARG A 23 -6.55 -1.11 14.63
CA ARG A 23 -5.74 0.11 14.43
C ARG A 23 -4.25 -0.20 14.36
N LEU A 24 -3.73 -1.07 15.23
CA LEU A 24 -2.32 -1.46 15.20
C LEU A 24 -1.98 -2.17 13.89
N ILE A 25 -2.76 -3.18 13.52
CA ILE A 25 -2.55 -3.92 12.28
C ILE A 25 -2.67 -2.99 11.07
N GLY A 26 -3.68 -2.11 11.06
CA GLY A 26 -3.86 -1.10 10.02
C GLY A 26 -2.65 -0.18 9.87
N ALA A 27 -2.08 0.30 10.98
CA ALA A 27 -0.87 1.11 10.95
C ALA A 27 0.34 0.36 10.36
N ILE A 28 0.51 -0.92 10.72
CA ILE A 28 1.58 -1.77 10.16
C ILE A 28 1.41 -1.98 8.66
N LEU A 29 0.18 -2.19 8.20
CA LEU A 29 -0.10 -2.34 6.77
C LEU A 29 0.19 -1.05 6.01
N LEU A 30 -0.17 0.12 6.56
CA LEU A 30 0.12 1.40 5.94
C LEU A 30 1.63 1.64 5.81
N GLU A 31 2.39 1.38 6.87
CA GLU A 31 3.86 1.49 6.85
C GLU A 31 4.48 0.60 5.75
N GLN A 32 4.04 -0.66 5.66
CA GLN A 32 4.54 -1.58 4.64
C GLN A 32 4.11 -1.17 3.22
N ASN A 33 2.89 -0.66 3.07
CA ASN A 33 2.38 -0.15 1.81
C ASN A 33 3.20 1.05 1.33
N ASP A 34 3.56 1.97 2.22
CA ASP A 34 4.37 3.14 1.90
C ASP A 34 5.80 2.73 1.49
N GLU A 35 6.40 1.76 2.18
CA GLU A 35 7.69 1.17 1.77
C GLU A 35 7.63 0.59 0.35
N TRP A 36 6.57 -0.16 0.03
CA TRP A 36 6.37 -0.74 -1.29
C TRP A 36 6.08 0.32 -2.35
N ALA A 37 5.33 1.37 -2.04
CA ALA A 37 5.08 2.48 -2.95
C ALA A 37 6.37 3.21 -3.32
N VAL A 38 7.27 3.41 -2.35
CA VAL A 38 8.61 3.99 -2.58
C VAL A 38 9.50 3.07 -3.42
N GLN A 39 9.41 1.75 -3.28
CA GLN A 39 10.10 0.84 -4.18
C GLN A 39 9.49 0.83 -5.59
N ARG A 40 8.16 0.91 -5.70
CA ARG A 40 7.47 0.95 -6.99
C ARG A 40 7.84 2.18 -7.80
N SER A 41 8.00 3.36 -7.19
CA SER A 41 8.51 4.54 -7.91
C SER A 41 9.96 4.39 -8.39
N ARG A 42 10.75 3.48 -7.79
CA ARG A 42 12.12 3.15 -8.24
C ARG A 42 12.15 2.12 -9.37
N TYR A 43 11.17 1.22 -9.43
CA TYR A 43 11.13 0.13 -10.41
C TYR A 43 10.11 0.33 -11.55
N MET A 44 9.17 1.26 -11.40
CA MET A 44 8.32 1.79 -12.47
C MET A 44 8.65 3.26 -12.65
N THR A 45 9.67 3.52 -13.46
CA THR A 45 9.99 4.87 -13.88
C THR A 45 8.93 5.35 -14.87
N LEU A 46 8.73 6.67 -14.95
CA LEU A 46 7.81 7.26 -15.91
C LEU A 46 8.14 6.78 -17.33
N GLU A 47 9.42 6.73 -17.69
CA GLU A 47 9.90 6.24 -19.00
C GLU A 47 9.46 4.80 -19.32
N SER A 48 9.40 3.92 -18.32
CA SER A 48 8.93 2.53 -18.51
C SER A 48 7.42 2.43 -18.68
N ILE A 49 6.66 3.40 -18.13
CA ILE A 49 5.19 3.41 -18.16
C ILE A 49 4.64 4.23 -19.33
N THR A 50 5.41 5.18 -19.89
CA THR A 50 5.01 6.04 -21.01
C THR A 50 4.38 5.27 -22.17
N PRO A 51 4.96 4.15 -22.66
CA PRO A 51 4.38 3.43 -23.80
C PRO A 51 3.03 2.77 -23.51
N ILE A 52 2.69 2.55 -22.24
CA ILE A 52 1.42 1.92 -21.81
C ILE A 52 0.27 2.93 -21.84
N GLY A 53 0.55 4.22 -21.62
CA GLY A 53 -0.45 5.29 -21.66
C GLY A 53 -0.86 5.70 -23.07
N ASP A 54 -0.01 5.43 -24.06
CA ASP A 54 -0.24 5.78 -25.47
C ASP A 54 -1.03 4.71 -26.25
N ASP A 55 -1.41 3.60 -25.59
CA ASP A 55 -2.24 2.56 -26.21
C ASP A 55 -3.71 3.05 -26.33
N PRO A 56 -4.28 3.13 -27.54
CA PRO A 56 -5.64 3.62 -27.75
C PRO A 56 -6.71 2.76 -27.04
N LEU A 57 -6.37 1.54 -26.59
CA LEU A 57 -7.27 0.68 -25.79
C LEU A 57 -7.30 1.03 -24.30
N VAL A 58 -6.33 1.79 -23.78
CA VAL A 58 -6.19 2.17 -22.36
C VAL A 58 -6.46 3.68 -22.16
N SER A 59 -7.03 4.34 -23.17
CA SER A 59 -7.54 5.71 -23.04
C SER A 59 -8.63 5.76 -21.97
N LEU A 60 -8.42 6.56 -20.93
CA LEU A 60 -9.47 6.87 -19.96
C LEU A 60 -10.63 7.54 -20.72
N PRO A 61 -11.89 7.11 -20.52
CA PRO A 61 -13.01 7.77 -21.16
C PRO A 61 -12.98 9.24 -20.77
N THR A 62 -12.96 10.13 -21.78
CA THR A 62 -13.11 11.57 -21.58
C THR A 62 -14.39 11.78 -20.79
N LEU A 63 -14.25 12.17 -19.53
CA LEU A 63 -15.38 12.58 -18.70
C LEU A 63 -15.86 13.92 -19.28
N GLU A 64 -16.80 13.84 -20.22
CA GLU A 64 -17.53 15.01 -20.71
C GLU A 64 -18.42 15.51 -19.57
N ALA A 65 -18.20 16.78 -19.18
CA ALA A 65 -18.93 17.48 -18.13
C ALA A 65 -20.24 18.07 -18.67
#